data_AF-A0A849C4L5-F1
#
_entry.id   AF-A0A849C4L5-F1
#
_cell.length_a   1.000
_cell.length_b   1.000
_cell.length_c   1.000
_cell.angle_alpha   90.00
_cell.angle_beta   90.00
_cell.angle_gamma   90.00
#
_symmetry.space_group_name_H-M   'P 1'
#
loop_
_entity.id
_entity.type
_entity.pdbx_description
1 polymer ?
#
loop_
_entity_poly.entity_id
_entity_poly.type
_entity_poly.pdbx_seq_one_letter_code
_entity_poly.pdbx_strand_id
1 'polypeptide(L)'
;MAGLDKDWAARLCQPPTDLALVGTLKWFRDDISAFIGRGNERESIKQILLPDDPQAATWSTRLYAASSLEDRLPAADVRAVVLDGASATAYLSAIDAPVVIVVLDRTIVDESASNSVMNYRNTNGEPLSVEQDVRWAPPPGIEALGFEVPR
;
A
#
# COMPACT_ATOMS: atom_id res chain seq x y z
N MET A 1 -14.16 12.28 10.92
CA MET A 1 -13.95 10.83 11.11
C MET A 1 -14.36 10.44 12.53
N ALA A 2 -15.62 10.08 12.72
CA ALA A 2 -16.13 9.52 13.97
C ALA A 2 -16.65 8.11 13.64
N GLY A 3 -16.10 7.07 14.27
CA GLY A 3 -16.64 5.71 14.13
C GLY A 3 -15.64 4.55 14.16
N LEU A 4 -14.35 4.78 13.86
CA LEU A 4 -13.35 3.69 13.86
C LEU A 4 -13.11 3.08 15.25
N ASP A 5 -13.41 3.82 16.32
CA ASP A 5 -13.19 3.38 17.71
C ASP A 5 -14.25 2.42 18.26
N LYS A 6 -15.40 2.22 17.59
CA LYS A 6 -16.47 1.38 18.16
C LYS A 6 -16.36 -0.11 17.82
N ASP A 7 -15.58 -0.49 16.81
CA ASP A 7 -15.64 -1.84 16.21
C ASP A 7 -14.28 -2.43 15.83
N TRP A 8 -13.18 -1.98 16.43
CA TRP A 8 -11.85 -2.53 16.15
C TRP A 8 -11.80 -4.06 16.25
N ALA A 9 -12.43 -4.64 17.28
CA ALA A 9 -12.54 -6.09 17.42
C ALA A 9 -13.40 -6.75 16.33
N ALA A 10 -14.52 -6.15 15.92
CA ALA A 10 -15.36 -6.66 14.85
C ALA A 10 -14.67 -6.58 13.48
N ARG A 11 -13.93 -5.49 13.24
CA ARG A 11 -13.10 -5.30 12.03
C ARG A 11 -11.92 -6.26 11.98
N LEU A 12 -11.35 -6.62 13.13
CA LEU A 12 -10.37 -7.71 13.23
C LEU A 12 -10.99 -9.09 12.97
N CYS A 13 -12.28 -9.30 13.26
CA CYS A 13 -12.93 -10.59 13.00
C CYS A 13 -13.40 -10.76 11.53
N GLN A 14 -13.55 -9.66 10.78
CA GLN A 14 -13.94 -9.65 9.36
C GLN A 14 -13.22 -8.52 8.60
N PRO A 15 -11.89 -8.56 8.47
CA PRO A 15 -11.15 -7.49 7.82
C PRO A 15 -11.38 -7.52 6.30
N PRO A 16 -11.50 -6.35 5.65
CA PRO A 16 -11.60 -6.29 4.21
C PRO A 16 -10.27 -6.66 3.53
N THR A 17 -10.34 -7.39 2.41
CA THR A 17 -9.18 -7.80 1.60
C THR A 17 -8.95 -6.82 0.44
N ASP A 18 -9.02 -5.53 0.74
CA ASP A 18 -9.19 -4.46 -0.22
C ASP A 18 -7.93 -3.62 -0.44
N LEU A 19 -6.78 -4.07 0.10
CA LEU A 19 -5.48 -3.44 -0.04
C LEU A 19 -4.51 -4.33 -0.83
N ALA A 20 -3.80 -3.72 -1.77
CA ALA A 20 -2.68 -4.35 -2.47
C ALA A 20 -1.39 -3.54 -2.29
N LEU A 21 -0.27 -4.25 -2.10
CA LEU A 21 1.08 -3.68 -2.12
C LEU A 21 1.80 -4.19 -3.37
N VAL A 22 2.36 -3.27 -4.15
CA VAL A 22 3.16 -3.57 -5.34
C VAL A 22 4.56 -3.05 -5.10
N GLY A 23 5.57 -3.89 -5.35
CA GLY A 23 6.96 -3.50 -5.14
C GLY A 23 7.91 -4.67 -5.34
N THR A 24 9.08 -4.60 -4.72
CA THR A 24 10.05 -5.70 -4.75
C THR A 24 9.60 -6.81 -3.80
N LEU A 25 9.01 -7.88 -4.33
CA LEU A 25 8.40 -8.95 -3.54
C LEU A 25 9.34 -9.59 -2.52
N LYS A 26 10.64 -9.70 -2.85
CA LYS A 26 11.66 -10.19 -1.91
C LYS A 26 11.75 -9.28 -0.68
N TRP A 27 11.85 -7.97 -0.88
CA TRP A 27 11.97 -7.00 0.21
C TRP A 27 10.71 -6.99 1.08
N PHE A 28 9.51 -7.00 0.50
CA PHE A 28 8.29 -7.13 1.30
C PHE A 28 8.27 -8.39 2.16
N ARG A 29 8.70 -9.53 1.62
CA ARG A 29 8.76 -10.78 2.39
C ARG A 29 9.77 -10.69 3.52
N ASP A 30 10.93 -10.09 3.27
CA ASP A 30 11.97 -9.88 4.27
C ASP A 30 11.47 -8.92 5.37
N ASP A 31 10.87 -7.78 5.02
CA ASP A 31 10.35 -6.79 5.97
C ASP A 31 9.20 -7.34 6.81
N ILE A 32 8.27 -8.05 6.19
CA ILE A 32 7.11 -8.61 6.87
C ILE A 32 7.51 -9.80 7.77
N SER A 33 8.69 -10.40 7.57
CA SER A 33 9.24 -11.40 8.49
C SER A 33 9.71 -10.81 9.83
N ALA A 34 9.80 -9.49 9.94
CA ALA A 34 10.17 -8.81 11.18
C ALA A 34 9.08 -8.91 12.26
N PHE A 35 9.42 -8.47 13.47
CA PHE A 35 8.55 -8.47 14.64
C PHE A 35 8.32 -7.04 15.13
N ILE A 36 7.09 -6.75 15.55
CA ILE A 36 6.75 -5.55 16.30
C ILE A 36 6.63 -5.95 17.77
N GLY A 37 7.26 -5.20 18.67
CA GLY A 37 7.22 -5.49 20.09
C GLY A 37 6.88 -4.29 20.95
N ARG A 38 6.32 -4.57 22.14
CA ARG A 38 6.08 -3.60 23.20
C ARG A 38 6.57 -4.19 24.52
N GLY A 39 7.67 -3.66 25.05
CA GLY A 39 8.32 -4.24 26.24
C GLY A 39 8.84 -5.64 25.95
N ASN A 40 8.35 -6.65 26.68
CA ASN A 40 8.77 -8.05 26.52
C ASN A 40 7.89 -8.83 25.54
N GLU A 41 6.81 -8.23 25.04
CA GLU A 41 5.91 -8.85 24.08
C GLU A 41 6.37 -8.55 22.66
N ARG A 42 6.24 -9.54 21.76
CA ARG A 42 6.49 -9.37 20.33
C ARG A 42 5.46 -10.14 19.51
N GLU A 43 5.06 -9.56 18.40
CA GLU A 43 4.13 -10.11 17.42
C GLU A 43 4.78 -10.04 16.03
N SER A 44 4.55 -11.03 15.19
CA SER A 44 5.11 -11.03 13.83
C SER A 44 4.36 -10.03 12.95
N ILE A 45 5.07 -9.20 12.19
CA ILE A 45 4.44 -8.31 11.18
C ILE A 45 3.66 -9.15 10.16
N LYS A 46 4.14 -10.34 9.82
CA LYS A 46 3.42 -11.28 8.95
C LYS A 46 2.06 -11.67 9.50
N GLN A 47 2.00 -12.03 10.77
CA GLN A 47 0.72 -12.32 11.43
C GLN A 47 -0.18 -11.08 11.44
N ILE A 48 0.42 -9.89 11.40
CA ILE A 48 -0.26 -8.59 11.36
C ILE A 48 -0.66 -8.11 9.95
N LEU A 49 -0.05 -8.56 8.86
CA LEU A 49 -0.30 -7.96 7.54
C LEU A 49 -0.69 -8.99 6.47
N LEU A 50 -0.22 -10.23 6.64
CA LEU A 50 -0.26 -11.31 5.65
C LEU A 50 -0.29 -12.70 6.31
N PRO A 51 -1.22 -13.01 7.21
CA PRO A 51 -1.33 -14.37 7.68
C PRO A 51 -1.91 -15.21 6.54
N ASP A 52 -1.09 -16.14 6.08
CA ASP A 52 -1.32 -17.06 4.97
C ASP A 52 -1.86 -18.41 5.46
N ASP A 53 -2.47 -18.42 6.65
CA ASP A 53 -2.95 -19.62 7.34
C ASP A 53 -4.48 -19.78 7.21
N PRO A 54 -5.02 -20.97 6.92
CA PRO A 54 -6.46 -21.25 6.96
C PRO A 54 -7.18 -20.90 8.28
N GLN A 55 -6.44 -20.81 9.39
CA GLN A 55 -6.93 -20.40 10.71
C GLN A 55 -6.60 -18.94 11.05
N ALA A 56 -5.98 -18.21 10.12
CA ALA A 56 -5.69 -16.79 10.30
C ALA A 56 -6.98 -16.03 10.59
N ALA A 57 -7.01 -15.34 11.74
CA ALA A 57 -8.19 -14.60 12.14
C ALA A 57 -8.46 -13.37 11.24
N THR A 58 -7.43 -12.83 10.57
CA THR A 58 -7.52 -11.52 9.92
C THR A 58 -6.38 -11.27 8.91
N TRP A 59 -6.56 -10.39 7.92
CA TRP A 59 -5.63 -9.85 6.90
C TRP A 59 -5.41 -10.65 5.60
N SER A 60 -5.67 -9.97 4.49
CA SER A 60 -5.31 -10.44 3.15
C SER A 60 -4.85 -9.26 2.29
N THR A 61 -3.91 -8.46 2.82
CA THR A 61 -3.14 -7.55 1.96
C THR A 61 -2.54 -8.38 0.84
N ARG A 62 -2.71 -7.96 -0.41
CA ARG A 62 -2.22 -8.75 -1.55
C ARG A 62 -0.87 -8.20 -1.97
N LEU A 63 0.15 -9.05 -1.97
CA LEU A 63 1.46 -8.68 -2.49
C LEU A 63 1.57 -8.97 -3.99
N TYR A 64 2.04 -8.00 -4.74
CA TYR A 64 2.35 -8.10 -6.16
C TYR A 64 3.80 -7.71 -6.41
N ALA A 65 4.48 -8.45 -7.27
CA ALA A 65 5.80 -8.06 -7.73
C ALA A 65 5.65 -7.00 -8.82
N ALA A 66 6.33 -5.86 -8.66
CA ALA A 66 6.37 -4.81 -9.68
C ALA A 66 6.85 -5.36 -11.04
N SER A 67 7.81 -6.30 -11.00
CA SER A 67 8.39 -6.94 -12.19
C SER A 67 7.45 -7.84 -12.98
N SER A 68 6.28 -8.19 -12.44
CA SER A 68 5.28 -9.04 -13.11
C SER A 68 3.88 -8.42 -13.06
N LEU A 69 3.80 -7.10 -12.87
CA LEU A 69 2.54 -6.40 -12.69
C LEU A 69 1.71 -6.42 -13.98
N GLU A 70 2.36 -6.44 -15.15
CA GLU A 70 1.71 -6.59 -16.46
C GLU A 70 0.91 -7.89 -16.59
N ASP A 71 1.43 -8.99 -16.06
CA ASP A 71 0.78 -10.31 -16.12
C ASP A 71 -0.26 -10.48 -15.02
N ARG A 72 -0.13 -9.72 -13.92
CA ARG A 72 -0.91 -9.92 -12.71
C ARG A 72 -1.23 -8.58 -12.04
N LEU A 73 -2.23 -7.90 -12.58
CA LEU A 73 -2.76 -6.67 -12.01
C LEU A 73 -3.53 -6.92 -10.69
N PRO A 74 -3.63 -5.91 -9.80
CA PRO A 74 -4.51 -5.98 -8.65
C PRO A 74 -5.96 -6.24 -9.06
N ALA A 75 -6.62 -7.17 -8.38
CA ALA A 75 -8.01 -7.51 -8.65
C ALA A 75 -8.98 -6.33 -8.42
N ALA A 76 -10.12 -6.32 -9.12
CA ALA A 76 -11.08 -5.20 -9.13
C ALA A 76 -11.77 -4.93 -7.78
N ASP A 77 -11.71 -5.88 -6.85
CA ASP A 77 -12.21 -5.74 -5.47
C ASP A 77 -11.22 -4.99 -4.55
N VAL A 78 -9.99 -4.72 -5.02
CA VAL A 78 -9.03 -3.85 -4.34
C VAL A 78 -9.54 -2.40 -4.37
N ARG A 79 -9.63 -1.80 -3.18
CA ARG A 79 -10.03 -0.40 -2.97
C ARG A 79 -8.84 0.55 -2.92
N ALA A 80 -7.69 0.05 -2.48
CA ALA A 80 -6.46 0.83 -2.40
C ALA A 80 -5.23 0.03 -2.87
N VAL A 81 -4.35 0.69 -3.62
CA VAL A 81 -3.06 0.14 -4.02
C VAL A 81 -1.95 1.04 -3.51
N VAL A 82 -0.94 0.45 -2.88
CA VAL A 82 0.33 1.11 -2.55
C VAL A 82 1.40 0.64 -3.51
N LEU A 83 2.00 1.58 -4.24
CA LEU A 83 3.11 1.35 -5.17
C LEU A 83 4.41 1.77 -4.49
N ASP A 84 5.25 0.79 -4.19
CA ASP A 84 6.54 0.98 -3.54
C ASP A 84 7.68 1.00 -4.56
N GLY A 85 8.25 2.18 -4.74
CA GLY A 85 9.37 2.46 -5.62
C GLY A 85 8.99 2.72 -7.08
N ALA A 86 9.95 3.27 -7.83
CA ALA A 86 9.75 3.69 -9.22
C ALA A 86 9.30 2.53 -10.14
N SER A 87 9.80 1.31 -9.92
CA SER A 87 9.41 0.16 -10.75
C SER A 87 7.93 -0.19 -10.63
N ALA A 88 7.29 0.09 -9.50
CA ALA A 88 5.88 -0.19 -9.26
C ALA A 88 4.94 0.79 -10.00
N THR A 89 5.46 1.93 -10.48
CA THR A 89 4.65 2.96 -11.15
C THR A 89 4.53 2.75 -12.66
N ALA A 90 5.29 1.82 -13.24
CA ALA A 90 5.33 1.58 -14.69
C ALA A 90 3.96 1.24 -15.31
N TYR A 91 3.08 0.61 -14.52
CA TYR A 91 1.75 0.16 -14.95
C TYR A 91 0.62 0.94 -14.26
N LEU A 92 0.89 2.18 -13.85
CA LEU A 92 -0.07 3.02 -13.12
C LEU A 92 -1.43 3.16 -13.85
N SER A 93 -1.40 3.29 -15.17
CA SER A 93 -2.60 3.43 -16.01
C SER A 93 -3.43 2.16 -16.13
N ALA A 94 -2.89 1.00 -15.74
CA ALA A 94 -3.60 -0.28 -15.77
C ALA A 94 -4.19 -0.66 -14.40
N ILE A 95 -4.05 0.19 -13.39
CA ILE A 95 -4.55 -0.06 -12.03
C ILE A 95 -5.94 0.57 -11.88
N ASP A 96 -6.95 -0.28 -11.65
CA ASP A 96 -8.36 0.13 -11.48
C ASP A 96 -8.77 0.43 -10.02
N ALA A 97 -7.79 0.51 -9.12
CA ALA A 97 -8.05 0.80 -7.71
C ALA A 97 -8.45 2.28 -7.51
N PRO A 98 -9.55 2.55 -6.78
CA PRO A 98 -10.01 3.92 -6.52
C PRO A 98 -9.00 4.81 -5.79
N VAL A 99 -8.18 4.22 -4.92
CA VAL A 99 -7.17 4.95 -4.16
C VAL A 99 -5.80 4.41 -4.54
N VAL A 100 -4.89 5.30 -4.92
CA VAL A 100 -3.51 4.96 -5.23
C VAL A 100 -2.58 5.80 -4.34
N ILE A 101 -1.64 5.13 -3.69
CA ILE A 101 -0.57 5.77 -2.91
C ILE A 101 0.76 5.31 -3.51
N VAL A 102 1.59 6.24 -3.95
CA VAL A 102 2.93 5.95 -4.45
C VAL A 102 3.96 6.38 -3.43
N VAL A 103 4.88 5.49 -3.10
CA VAL A 103 6.02 5.74 -2.22
C VAL A 103 7.29 5.71 -3.06
N LEU A 104 8.02 6.82 -3.07
CA LEU A 104 9.25 6.98 -3.86
C LEU A 104 10.41 7.36 -2.96
N ASP A 105 11.56 6.74 -3.21
CA ASP A 105 12.82 7.11 -2.58
C ASP A 105 13.46 8.28 -3.33
N ARG A 106 13.46 9.47 -2.71
CA ARG A 106 14.07 10.71 -3.24
C ARG A 106 15.59 10.73 -3.10
N THR A 107 16.19 9.74 -2.44
CA THR A 107 17.66 9.60 -2.43
C THR A 107 18.19 9.08 -3.76
N ILE A 108 17.32 8.50 -4.60
CA ILE A 108 17.63 8.12 -5.97
C ILE A 108 17.45 9.34 -6.88
N VAL A 109 18.45 9.61 -7.73
CA VAL A 109 18.54 10.83 -8.56
C VAL A 109 17.46 10.90 -9.67
N ASP A 110 16.78 9.80 -9.96
CA ASP A 110 15.79 9.73 -11.04
C ASP A 110 14.42 10.29 -10.63
N GLU A 111 14.16 11.54 -11.00
CA GLU A 111 12.88 12.22 -10.76
C GLU A 111 11.78 11.84 -11.76
N SER A 112 12.07 11.03 -12.79
CA SER A 112 11.12 10.73 -13.87
C SER A 112 9.85 10.03 -13.36
N ALA A 113 9.99 9.15 -12.36
CA ALA A 113 8.88 8.44 -11.74
C ALA A 113 7.94 9.41 -11.01
N SER A 114 8.50 10.33 -10.21
CA SER A 114 7.72 11.33 -9.47
C SER A 114 6.93 12.24 -10.43
N ASN A 115 7.61 12.75 -11.47
CA ASN A 115 6.96 13.58 -12.50
C ASN A 115 5.85 12.82 -13.24
N SER A 116 6.08 11.56 -13.60
CA SER A 116 5.09 10.72 -14.26
C SER A 116 3.85 10.49 -13.39
N VAL A 117 4.05 10.22 -12.10
CA VAL A 117 2.97 10.04 -11.13
C VAL A 117 2.19 11.34 -10.92
N MET A 118 2.88 12.47 -10.76
CA MET A 118 2.22 13.77 -10.62
C MET A 118 1.40 14.14 -11.86
N ASN A 119 1.93 13.90 -13.06
CA ASN A 119 1.21 14.14 -14.31
C ASN A 119 -0.03 13.25 -14.42
N TYR A 120 0.10 11.96 -14.11
CA TYR A 120 -1.03 11.03 -14.11
C TYR A 120 -2.11 11.46 -13.12
N ARG A 121 -1.72 11.76 -11.87
CA ARG A 121 -2.62 12.27 -10.83
C ARG A 121 -3.37 13.50 -11.31
N ASN A 122 -2.65 14.52 -11.76
CA ASN A 122 -3.26 15.80 -12.13
C ASN A 122 -4.20 15.68 -13.35
N THR A 123 -4.05 14.61 -14.16
CA THR A 123 -4.88 14.38 -15.35
C THR A 123 -6.06 13.46 -15.08
N ASN A 124 -5.89 12.47 -14.20
CA ASN A 124 -6.82 11.34 -14.03
C ASN A 124 -7.35 11.18 -12.61
N GLY A 125 -7.01 12.07 -11.68
CA GLY A 125 -7.35 11.89 -10.28
C GLY A 125 -7.40 13.17 -9.46
N GLU A 126 -7.90 13.01 -8.25
CA GLU A 126 -7.95 14.07 -7.23
C GLU A 126 -6.86 13.82 -6.17
N PRO A 127 -6.00 14.81 -5.87
CA PRO A 127 -4.96 14.64 -4.87
C PRO A 127 -5.51 14.27 -3.49
N LEU A 128 -4.88 13.28 -2.86
CA LEU A 128 -5.16 12.85 -1.49
C LEU A 128 -3.94 13.12 -0.62
N SER A 129 -4.15 13.71 0.56
CA SER A 129 -3.08 14.03 1.50
C SER A 129 -2.77 12.81 2.36
N VAL A 130 -1.66 12.14 2.07
CA VAL A 130 -1.23 10.95 2.84
C VAL A 130 -1.04 11.30 4.33
N GLU A 131 -0.51 12.49 4.63
CA GLU A 131 -0.32 12.94 6.00
C GLU A 131 -1.65 13.22 6.73
N GLN A 132 -2.63 13.86 6.07
CA GLN A 132 -3.88 14.26 6.73
C GLN A 132 -4.95 13.17 6.69
N ASP A 133 -5.09 12.51 5.55
CA ASP A 133 -6.15 11.52 5.29
C ASP A 133 -5.77 10.12 5.76
N VAL A 134 -4.52 9.71 5.52
CA VAL A 134 -3.98 8.40 5.94
C VAL A 134 -3.26 8.47 7.30
N ARG A 135 -2.97 9.68 7.79
CA ARG A 135 -2.27 9.92 9.08
C ARG A 135 -0.88 9.30 9.13
N TRP A 136 -0.20 9.25 7.98
CA TRP A 136 1.18 8.77 7.88
C TRP A 136 2.07 9.86 7.31
N ALA A 137 3.13 10.19 8.04
CA ALA A 137 4.18 11.09 7.58
C ALA A 137 5.37 10.25 7.07
N PRO A 138 5.77 10.39 5.79
CA PRO A 138 6.91 9.66 5.27
C PRO A 138 8.21 10.10 5.98
N PRO A 139 9.17 9.17 6.18
CA PRO A 139 10.46 9.54 6.75
C PRO A 139 11.27 10.43 5.79
N PRO A 140 12.31 11.14 6.28
CA PRO A 140 13.16 11.97 5.44
C PRO A 140 13.74 11.18 4.27
N GLY A 141 13.72 11.78 3.07
CA GLY A 141 14.18 11.12 1.84
C GLY A 141 13.12 10.26 1.16
N ILE A 142 11.94 10.07 1.75
CA ILE A 142 10.81 9.38 1.11
C ILE A 142 9.73 10.40 0.73
N GLU A 143 9.24 10.28 -0.50
CA GLU A 143 8.10 11.02 -1.02
C GLU A 143 6.88 10.09 -1.10
N ALA A 144 5.72 10.58 -0.65
CA ALA A 144 4.46 9.86 -0.72
C ALA A 144 3.43 10.69 -1.49
N LEU A 145 2.91 10.14 -2.59
CA LEU A 145 1.92 10.78 -3.45
C LEU A 145 0.62 9.96 -3.42
N GLY A 146 -0.40 10.48 -2.74
CA GLY A 146 -1.74 9.89 -2.70
C GLY A 146 -2.69 10.56 -3.69
N PHE A 147 -3.59 9.78 -4.27
CA PHE A 147 -4.71 10.31 -5.05
C PHE A 147 -5.86 9.31 -5.23
N GLU A 148 -7.02 9.86 -5.51
CA GLU A 148 -8.22 9.11 -5.89
C GLU A 148 -8.39 9.13 -7.41
N VAL A 149 -8.75 7.99 -7.99
CA VAL A 149 -9.09 7.87 -9.42
C VAL A 149 -10.62 7.78 -9.54
N PRO A 150 -11.29 8.77 -10.15
CA PRO A 150 -12.73 8.72 -10.41
C PRO A 150 -13.07 7.49 -11.27
N ARG A 151 -14.11 6.76 -10.88
CA ARG A 151 -14.67 5.63 -11.66
C ARG A 151 -15.73 6.09 -12.65
#